data_AF-A0A0M4FSX2-F1
#
_entry.id   AF-A0A0M4FSX2-F1
#
_cell.length_a   1.000
_cell.length_b   1.000
_cell.length_c   1.000
_cell.angle_alpha   90.00
_cell.angle_beta   90.00
_cell.angle_gamma   90.00
#
_symmetry.space_group_name_H-M   'P 1'
#
loop_
_entity.id
_entity.type
_entity.pdbx_description
1 polymer ?
#
loop_
_entity_poly.entity_id
_entity_poly.type
_entity_poly.pdbx_seq_one_letter_code
_entity_poly.pdbx_strand_id
1 'polypeptide(L)'
;MIQEPDGISLISFWVPFHILANIFLVIALVMYWKEKRPRNLLLAVLGLYLLIRIATFFYFVPEITDFMNTPPTGPSSVALAARADQWTTLSWLRTIGEIAVNVLLLLAITKPGKESGKTA
;
A
#
# COMPACT_ATOMS: atom_id res chain seq x y z
N MET A 1 -14.16 -2.42 16.13
CA MET A 1 -12.70 -2.22 16.19
C MET A 1 -12.22 -2.89 17.46
N ILE A 2 -11.23 -3.78 17.40
CA ILE A 2 -10.67 -4.37 18.63
C ILE A 2 -9.80 -3.28 19.25
N GLN A 3 -10.41 -2.45 20.09
CA GLN A 3 -9.71 -1.48 20.93
C GLN A 3 -9.29 -2.18 22.21
N GLU A 4 -8.17 -1.73 22.79
CA GLU A 4 -7.53 -2.26 23.99
C GLU A 4 -8.51 -2.58 25.15
N PRO A 5 -8.20 -3.61 25.97
CA PRO A 5 -6.84 -4.10 26.26
C PRO A 5 -6.36 -5.30 25.43
N ASP A 6 -7.25 -5.96 24.69
CA ASP A 6 -6.94 -7.25 24.04
C ASP A 6 -6.60 -7.12 22.54
N GLY A 7 -6.47 -5.89 22.02
CA GLY A 7 -6.20 -5.61 20.61
C GLY A 7 -4.71 -5.55 20.29
N ILE A 8 -4.27 -6.26 19.25
CA ILE A 8 -2.92 -6.10 18.70
C ILE A 8 -2.80 -4.66 18.16
N SER A 9 -1.81 -3.91 18.63
CA SER A 9 -1.50 -2.58 18.09
C SER A 9 -1.39 -2.65 16.56
N LEU A 10 -2.13 -1.77 15.88
CA LEU A 10 -2.13 -1.69 14.42
C LEU A 10 -0.71 -1.57 13.87
N ILE A 11 0.15 -0.80 14.55
CA ILE A 11 1.55 -0.61 14.18
C ILE A 11 2.31 -1.94 14.30
N SER A 12 2.13 -2.66 15.41
CA SER A 12 2.80 -3.95 15.68
C SER A 12 2.41 -5.04 14.68
N PHE A 13 1.23 -4.95 14.06
CA PHE A 13 0.83 -5.86 13.01
C PHE A 13 1.33 -5.42 11.62
N TRP A 14 1.07 -4.17 11.24
CA TRP A 14 1.29 -3.71 9.87
C TRP A 14 2.76 -3.51 9.52
N VAL A 15 3.60 -3.08 10.46
CA VAL A 15 5.03 -2.85 10.18
C VAL A 15 5.75 -4.15 9.79
N PRO A 16 5.69 -5.25 10.58
CA PRO A 16 6.30 -6.52 10.18
C PRO A 16 5.72 -7.06 8.87
N PHE A 17 4.40 -6.95 8.68
CA PHE A 17 3.73 -7.39 7.45
C PHE A 17 4.33 -6.69 6.21
N HIS A 18 4.49 -5.37 6.25
CA HIS A 18 5.03 -4.62 5.12
C HIS A 18 6.51 -4.91 4.87
N ILE A 19 7.30 -5.19 5.92
CA ILE A 19 8.70 -5.62 5.79
C ILE A 19 8.76 -6.96 5.05
N LEU A 20 7.97 -7.95 5.50
CA LEU A 20 7.91 -9.26 4.85
C LEU A 20 7.45 -9.16 3.40
N ALA A 21 6.44 -8.34 3.09
CA ALA A 21 5.98 -8.12 1.73
C ALA A 21 7.10 -7.57 0.82
N ASN A 22 7.91 -6.62 1.31
CA ASN A 22 9.08 -6.13 0.56
C ASN A 22 10.11 -7.23 0.32
N ILE A 23 10.41 -8.06 1.33
CA ILE A 23 11.34 -9.19 1.19
C ILE A 23 10.84 -10.16 0.11
N PHE A 24 9.57 -10.54 0.15
CA PHE A 24 8.99 -11.43 -0.85
C PHE A 24 8.97 -10.81 -2.26
N LEU A 25 8.71 -9.52 -2.40
CA LEU A 25 8.80 -8.82 -3.69
C LEU A 25 10.23 -8.83 -4.25
N VAL A 26 11.24 -8.62 -3.40
CA VAL A 26 12.65 -8.71 -3.82
C VAL A 26 13.00 -10.14 -4.23
N ILE A 27 12.58 -11.15 -3.47
CA ILE A 27 12.79 -12.56 -3.83
C ILE A 27 12.15 -12.87 -5.19
N ALA A 28 10.89 -12.46 -5.40
CA ALA A 28 10.20 -12.65 -6.67
C ALA A 28 10.95 -11.96 -7.82
N LEU A 29 11.43 -10.73 -7.61
CA LEU A 29 12.19 -9.99 -8.62
C LEU A 29 13.49 -10.71 -9.01
N VAL A 30 14.20 -11.28 -8.03
CA VAL A 30 15.42 -12.09 -8.26
C VAL A 30 15.07 -13.35 -9.06
N MET A 31 13.99 -14.06 -8.70
CA MET A 31 13.55 -15.26 -9.40
C MET A 31 13.18 -14.99 -10.87
N TYR A 32 12.46 -13.90 -11.13
CA TYR A 32 12.00 -13.53 -12.48
C TYR A 32 12.96 -12.59 -13.22
N TRP A 33 14.19 -12.39 -12.74
CA TRP A 33 15.13 -11.39 -13.28
C TRP A 33 15.44 -11.57 -14.78
N LYS A 34 15.47 -12.82 -15.25
CA LYS A 34 15.75 -13.15 -16.66
C LYS A 34 14.54 -12.92 -17.58
N GLU A 35 13.33 -12.81 -17.02
CA GLU A 35 12.09 -12.67 -17.78
C GLU A 35 11.68 -11.19 -17.87
N LYS A 36 11.81 -10.60 -19.07
CA LYS A 36 11.62 -9.15 -19.29
C LYS A 36 10.28 -8.61 -18.79
N ARG A 37 9.18 -9.30 -19.11
CA ARG A 37 7.81 -8.86 -18.75
C ARG A 37 7.57 -8.88 -17.23
N PRO A 38 7.65 -10.03 -16.53
CA PRO A 38 7.40 -10.06 -15.08
C PRO A 38 8.43 -9.22 -14.31
N ARG A 39 9.70 -9.18 -14.72
CA ARG A 39 10.70 -8.28 -14.10
C ARG A 39 10.26 -6.82 -14.12
N ASN A 40 9.85 -6.31 -15.28
CA ASN A 40 9.46 -4.91 -15.41
C ASN A 40 8.19 -4.60 -14.58
N LEU A 41 7.24 -5.52 -14.54
CA LEU A 41 6.04 -5.39 -13.71
C LEU A 41 6.39 -5.43 -12.21
N LEU A 42 7.26 -6.36 -11.77
CA LEU A 42 7.71 -6.45 -10.38
C LEU A 42 8.51 -5.23 -9.94
N LEU A 43 9.32 -4.63 -10.82
CA LEU A 43 9.98 -3.34 -10.56
C LEU A 43 8.97 -2.22 -10.36
N ALA A 44 7.92 -2.15 -11.20
CA ALA A 44 6.85 -1.16 -11.04
C ALA A 44 6.06 -1.37 -9.74
N VAL A 45 5.74 -2.63 -9.39
CA VAL A 45 5.11 -3.01 -8.13
C VAL A 45 5.96 -2.56 -6.95
N LEU A 46 7.26 -2.90 -6.94
CA LEU A 46 8.17 -2.54 -5.86
C LEU A 46 8.29 -1.02 -5.70
N GLY A 47 8.47 -0.29 -6.80
CA GLY A 47 8.58 1.18 -6.78
C GLY A 47 7.31 1.85 -6.27
N LEU A 48 6.15 1.48 -6.80
CA LEU A 48 4.86 2.06 -6.39
C LEU A 48 4.52 1.70 -4.94
N TYR A 49 4.77 0.45 -4.54
CA TYR A 49 4.57 0.01 -3.16
C TYR A 49 5.44 0.80 -2.18
N LEU A 50 6.74 0.97 -2.46
CA LEU A 50 7.64 1.76 -1.61
C LEU A 50 7.21 3.23 -1.53
N LEU A 51 6.82 3.84 -2.65
CA LEU A 51 6.34 5.23 -2.67
C LEU A 51 5.13 5.41 -1.74
N ILE A 52 4.15 4.51 -1.83
CA ILE A 52 2.96 4.54 -0.98
C ILE A 52 3.33 4.32 0.49
N ARG A 53 4.28 3.42 0.79
CA ARG A 53 4.72 3.15 2.17
C ARG A 53 5.45 4.33 2.78
N ILE A 54 6.34 4.98 2.03
CA ILE A 54 7.05 6.19 2.48
C ILE A 54 6.03 7.29 2.78
N ALA A 55 5.10 7.57 1.86
CA ALA A 55 4.04 8.55 2.09
C ALA A 55 3.17 8.20 3.31
N THR A 56 2.83 6.92 3.48
CA THR A 56 2.07 6.42 4.64
C THR A 56 2.80 6.68 5.95
N PHE A 57 4.09 6.37 6.00
CA PHE A 57 4.89 6.51 7.21
C PHE A 57 5.09 7.98 7.62
N PHE A 58 5.37 8.87 6.65
CA PHE A 58 5.70 10.26 6.95
C PHE A 58 4.50 11.19 7.07
N TYR A 59 3.37 10.90 6.42
CA TYR A 59 2.18 11.75 6.45
C TYR A 59 1.01 11.09 7.17
N PHE A 60 0.58 9.90 6.72
CA PHE A 60 -0.68 9.33 7.19
C PHE A 60 -0.61 8.82 8.63
N VAL A 61 0.51 8.20 9.04
CA VAL A 61 0.69 7.65 10.38
C VAL A 61 0.73 8.77 11.44
N PRO A 62 1.55 9.82 11.31
CA PRO A 62 1.51 10.94 12.25
C PRO A 62 0.13 11.60 12.29
N GLU A 63 -0.48 11.85 11.14
CA GLU A 63 -1.75 12.58 11.06
C GLU A 63 -2.91 11.80 11.72
N ILE A 64 -3.00 10.48 11.52
CA ILE A 64 -4.03 9.67 12.19
C ILE A 64 -3.77 9.57 13.70
N THR A 65 -2.51 9.52 14.13
CA THR A 65 -2.14 9.53 15.55
C THR A 65 -2.54 10.85 16.21
N ASP A 66 -2.30 11.99 15.55
CA ASP A 66 -2.74 13.30 16.01
C ASP A 66 -4.27 13.36 16.15
N PHE A 67 -5.02 12.84 15.17
CA PHE A 67 -6.48 12.78 15.24
C PHE A 67 -6.97 11.89 16.39
N MET A 68 -6.36 10.73 16.61
CA MET A 68 -6.72 9.83 17.72
C MET A 68 -6.44 10.45 19.10
N ASN A 69 -5.42 11.30 19.20
CA ASN A 69 -5.06 11.99 20.45
C ASN A 69 -5.81 13.30 20.67
N THR A 70 -6.57 13.78 19.68
CA THR A 70 -7.37 15.00 19.80
C THR A 70 -8.62 14.72 20.62
N PRO A 71 -8.89 15.46 21.72
CA PRO A 71 -10.08 15.23 22.54
C PRO A 71 -11.37 15.38 21.72
N PRO A 72 -12.32 14.45 21.85
CA PRO A 72 -13.59 14.51 21.11
C PRO A 72 -14.53 15.63 21.62
N THR A 73 -14.19 16.26 22.75
CA THR A 73 -14.98 17.32 23.38
C THR A 73 -14.39 18.69 23.08
N GLY A 74 -14.99 19.39 22.11
CA GLY A 74 -14.68 20.78 21.76
C GLY A 74 -15.29 21.14 20.40
N PRO A 75 -15.51 22.44 20.09
CA PRO A 75 -15.93 22.82 18.75
C PRO A 75 -14.86 22.40 17.74
N SER A 76 -15.27 21.66 16.69
CA SER A 76 -14.39 21.31 15.58
C SER A 76 -13.82 22.59 14.98
N SER A 77 -12.51 22.78 15.08
CA SER A 77 -11.87 23.95 14.49
C SER A 77 -11.92 23.81 12.96
N VAL A 78 -12.11 24.93 12.26
CA VAL A 78 -12.10 24.95 10.78
C VAL A 78 -10.81 24.32 10.23
N ALA A 79 -9.69 24.50 10.93
CA ALA A 79 -8.41 23.89 10.58
C ALA A 79 -8.41 22.36 10.74
N LEU A 80 -9.02 21.82 11.81
CA LEU A 80 -9.12 20.37 12.02
C LEU A 80 -10.00 19.72 10.96
N ALA A 81 -11.14 20.36 10.63
CA ALA A 81 -12.03 19.89 9.57
C ALA A 81 -11.32 19.85 8.20
N ALA A 82 -10.57 20.90 7.85
CA ALA A 82 -9.81 20.94 6.61
C ALA A 82 -8.72 19.86 6.53
N ARG A 83 -7.99 19.62 7.63
CA ARG A 83 -6.99 18.53 7.70
C ARG A 83 -7.64 17.16 7.55
N ALA A 84 -8.77 16.92 8.21
CA ALA A 84 -9.50 15.66 8.11
C ALA A 84 -10.02 15.40 6.68
N ASP A 85 -10.53 16.43 6.00
CA ASP A 85 -10.95 16.34 4.61
C ASP A 85 -9.76 15.99 3.70
N GLN A 86 -8.65 16.72 3.81
CA GLN A 86 -7.43 16.45 3.05
C GLN A 86 -6.90 15.03 3.29
N TRP A 87 -6.82 14.59 4.56
CA TRP A 87 -6.39 13.24 4.90
C TRP A 87 -7.30 12.18 4.29
N THR A 88 -8.61 12.44 4.25
CA THR A 88 -9.62 11.55 3.65
C THR A 88 -9.43 11.45 2.14
N THR A 89 -9.32 12.58 1.44
CA THR A 89 -9.08 12.61 0.00
C THR A 89 -7.79 11.90 -0.38
N LEU A 90 -6.70 12.18 0.35
CA LEU A 90 -5.41 11.52 0.12
C LEU A 90 -5.47 10.02 0.46
N SER A 91 -6.28 9.61 1.44
CA SER A 91 -6.49 8.19 1.79
C SER A 91 -7.19 7.43 0.67
N TRP A 92 -8.14 8.05 -0.02
CA TRP A 92 -8.78 7.47 -1.21
C TRP A 92 -7.78 7.31 -2.35
N LEU A 93 -6.98 8.35 -2.63
CA LEU A 93 -5.93 8.29 -3.64
C LEU A 93 -4.91 7.19 -3.33
N ARG A 94 -4.48 7.10 -2.06
CA ARG A 94 -3.60 6.04 -1.57
C ARG A 94 -4.20 4.66 -1.82
N THR A 95 -5.47 4.48 -1.47
CA THR A 95 -6.19 3.20 -1.65
C THR A 95 -6.27 2.79 -3.12
N ILE A 96 -6.51 3.72 -4.03
CA ILE A 96 -6.45 3.45 -5.48
C ILE A 96 -5.03 3.00 -5.88
N GLY A 97 -3.99 3.66 -5.35
CA GLY A 97 -2.60 3.24 -5.54
C GLY A 97 -2.34 1.82 -5.07
N GLU A 98 -2.86 1.43 -3.90
CA GLU A 98 -2.76 0.06 -3.38
C GLU A 98 -3.43 -0.95 -4.31
N ILE A 99 -4.63 -0.62 -4.82
CA ILE A 99 -5.33 -1.48 -5.80
C ILE A 99 -4.48 -1.64 -7.05
N ALA A 100 -3.88 -0.56 -7.56
CA ALA A 100 -3.01 -0.61 -8.73
C ALA A 100 -1.77 -1.50 -8.50
N VAL A 101 -1.13 -1.42 -7.33
CA VAL A 101 -0.03 -2.33 -6.94
C VAL A 101 -0.49 -3.79 -7.02
N ASN A 102 -1.66 -4.10 -6.44
CA ASN A 102 -2.18 -5.46 -6.45
C ASN A 102 -2.50 -5.96 -7.86
N VAL A 103 -3.11 -5.13 -8.71
CA VAL A 103 -3.38 -5.46 -10.12
C VAL A 103 -2.08 -5.72 -10.87
N LEU A 104 -1.07 -4.87 -10.72
CA LEU A 104 0.24 -5.06 -11.35
C LEU A 104 0.93 -6.34 -10.89
N LEU A 105 0.82 -6.68 -9.59
CA LEU A 105 1.34 -7.92 -9.05
C LEU A 105 0.65 -9.14 -9.65
N LEU A 106 -0.68 -9.12 -9.77
CA LEU A 106 -1.44 -10.18 -10.45
C LEU A 106 -1.05 -10.31 -11.93
N LEU A 107 -0.83 -9.19 -12.62
CA LEU A 107 -0.36 -9.18 -14.01
C LEU A 107 1.08 -9.70 -14.17
N ALA A 108 1.91 -9.57 -13.13
CA ALA A 108 3.28 -10.07 -13.12
C ALA A 108 3.34 -11.60 -13.02
N ILE A 109 2.41 -12.21 -12.28
CA ILE A 109 2.37 -13.66 -12.07
C ILE A 109 1.49 -14.42 -13.08
N THR A 110 0.66 -13.71 -13.85
CA THR A 110 -0.17 -14.32 -14.89
C THR A 110 0.65 -14.55 -16.16
N LYS A 111 0.66 -15.80 -16.64
CA LYS A 111 1.25 -16.12 -17.95
C LYS A 111 0.40 -15.46 -19.05
N PRO A 112 1.00 -14.81 -20.06
CA PRO A 112 0.26 -14.51 -21.28
C PRO A 112 -0.33 -15.82 -21.82
N GLY A 113 -1.63 -15.83 -22.12
CA GLY A 113 -2.27 -16.97 -22.76
C GLY A 113 -1.50 -17.31 -24.04
N LYS A 114 -1.24 -18.59 -24.29
CA LYS A 114 -0.71 -19.04 -25.58
C LYS A 114 -1.65 -18.50 -26.66
N GLU A 115 -1.15 -17.65 -27.54
CA GLU A 115 -1.85 -17.37 -28.80
C GLU A 115 -2.02 -18.73 -29.50
N SER A 116 -3.27 -19.18 -29.61
CA SER A 116 -3.59 -20.40 -30.33
C SER A 116 -3.29 -20.19 -31.80
N GLY A 117 -2.22 -20.85 -32.28
CA GLY A 117 -2.03 -21.31 -33.65
C GLY A 117 -2.39 -20.34 -34.78
N LYS A 118 -1.37 -19.73 -35.38
CA LYS A 118 -1.33 -19.60 -36.84
C LYS A 118 -0.15 -20.41 -37.36
N THR A 119 -0.38 -21.72 -37.48
CA THR A 119 0.28 -22.52 -38.51
C THR A 119 -0.39 -22.16 -39.84
N ALA A 120 0.37 -21.55 -40.74
CA ALA A 120 0.12 -21.55 -42.17
C ALA A 120 1.38 -22.12 -42.83
#